data_AF-A0A4Q8LF79-F1
#
_entry.id   AF-A0A4Q8LF79-F1
#
_cell.length_a   1.000
_cell.length_b   1.000
_cell.length_c   1.000
_cell.angle_alpha   90.00
_cell.angle_beta   90.00
_cell.angle_gamma   90.00
#
_symmetry.space_group_name_H-M   'P 1'
#
loop_
_entity.id
_entity.type
_entity.pdbx_description
1 polymer ?
#
loop_
_entity_poly.entity_id
_entity_poly.type
_entity_poly.pdbx_seq_one_letter_code
_entity_poly.pdbx_strand_id
1 'polypeptide(L)'
;MSYAKREDIPVQPGETGIELDDGSLAAVACTRAAGGNAVIFTATARAIDGQGVALLTAAGDPIATVLTHQDRDPAVADLIARDCLLAVLGEPVERVPWGADFLRDVSIRNAISINAVPATVNAAEVL
;
A
#
# COMPACT_ATOMS: atom_id res chain seq x y z
N MET A 1 -3.94 -12.13 -4.35
CA MET A 1 -2.50 -12.35 -4.57
C MET A 1 -1.88 -12.66 -3.21
N SER A 2 -0.57 -12.80 -3.09
CA SER A 2 0.08 -13.08 -1.79
C SER A 2 1.04 -11.98 -1.39
N TYR A 3 1.22 -11.82 -0.09
CA TYR A 3 2.25 -10.99 0.50
C TYR A 3 2.75 -11.66 1.78
N ALA A 4 4.00 -11.40 2.14
CA ALA A 4 4.61 -11.87 3.36
C ALA A 4 4.97 -10.68 4.24
N LYS A 5 4.74 -10.80 5.56
CA LYS A 5 5.24 -9.78 6.49
C LYS A 5 6.76 -9.87 6.57
N ARG A 6 7.42 -8.72 6.62
CA ARG A 6 8.86 -8.56 6.75
C ARG A 6 9.16 -7.71 7.98
N GLU A 7 9.60 -8.37 9.05
CA GLU A 7 9.97 -7.72 10.32
C GLU A 7 11.43 -7.28 10.35
N ASP A 8 12.21 -7.70 9.34
CA ASP A 8 13.64 -7.43 9.18
C ASP A 8 13.93 -6.12 8.44
N ILE A 9 12.91 -5.50 7.82
CA ILE A 9 13.06 -4.26 7.06
C ILE A 9 12.69 -3.07 7.97
N PRO A 10 13.52 -2.01 8.02
CA PRO A 10 13.15 -0.79 8.74
C PRO A 10 11.89 -0.16 8.15
N VAL A 11 10.91 0.17 9.01
CA VAL A 11 9.70 0.91 8.63
C VAL A 11 9.44 2.03 9.62
N GLN A 12 8.57 2.98 9.27
CA GLN A 12 8.22 4.07 10.18
C GLN A 12 7.34 3.56 11.32
N PRO A 13 7.27 4.28 12.46
CA PRO A 13 6.40 3.90 13.56
C PRO A 13 4.94 3.74 13.12
N GLY A 14 4.33 2.60 13.45
CA GLY A 14 2.95 2.28 13.09
C GLY A 14 2.77 1.64 11.71
N GLU A 15 3.84 1.50 10.93
CA GLU A 15 3.83 0.75 9.69
C GLU A 15 4.21 -0.72 9.91
N THR A 16 3.85 -1.56 8.94
CA THR A 16 4.29 -2.94 8.81
C THR A 16 4.96 -3.11 7.46
N GLY A 17 6.19 -3.66 7.45
CA GLY A 17 6.88 -4.04 6.23
C GLY A 17 6.28 -5.30 5.64
N ILE A 18 6.09 -5.30 4.33
CA ILE A 18 5.63 -6.46 3.58
C ILE A 18 6.45 -6.64 2.31
N GLU A 19 6.56 -7.88 1.88
CA GLU A 19 7.05 -8.29 0.57
C GLU A 19 5.86 -8.76 -0.27
N LEU A 20 5.77 -8.21 -1.47
CA LEU A 20 4.78 -8.53 -2.48
C LEU A 20 5.22 -9.76 -3.29
N ASP A 21 4.31 -10.39 -4.00
CA ASP A 21 4.57 -11.62 -4.79
C ASP A 21 5.55 -11.41 -5.96
N ASP A 22 5.74 -10.18 -6.42
CA ASP A 22 6.75 -9.79 -7.39
C ASP A 22 8.14 -9.49 -6.76
N GLY A 23 8.26 -9.64 -5.43
CA GLY A 23 9.46 -9.33 -4.64
C GLY A 23 9.59 -7.84 -4.27
N SER A 24 8.65 -6.99 -4.70
CA SER A 24 8.63 -5.58 -4.32
C SER A 24 8.35 -5.44 -2.83
N LEU A 25 8.94 -4.43 -2.20
CA LEU A 25 8.75 -4.14 -0.79
C LEU A 25 7.81 -2.95 -0.60
N ALA A 26 6.93 -3.05 0.39
CA ALA A 26 6.06 -1.95 0.77
C ALA A 26 5.96 -1.82 2.29
N ALA A 27 5.79 -0.59 2.77
CA ALA A 27 5.35 -0.32 4.14
C ALA A 27 3.88 0.06 4.12
N VAL A 28 3.08 -0.56 4.99
CA VAL A 28 1.64 -0.31 5.10
C VAL A 28 1.23 0.07 6.50
N ALA A 29 0.22 0.93 6.62
CA ALA A 29 -0.38 1.27 7.91
C ALA A 29 -1.88 1.52 7.74
N CYS A 30 -2.64 1.35 8.82
CA CYS A 30 -4.01 1.83 8.89
C CYS A 30 -4.24 2.51 10.24
N THR A 31 -4.61 3.78 10.18
CA THR A 31 -4.95 4.58 11.36
C THR A 31 -6.45 4.76 11.48
N ARG A 32 -6.91 4.99 12.71
CA ARG A 32 -8.32 5.22 13.02
C ARG A 32 -8.45 6.49 13.83
N ALA A 33 -9.38 7.34 13.45
CA ALA A 33 -9.72 8.56 14.18
C ALA A 33 -11.23 8.67 14.34
N ALA A 34 -11.69 9.19 15.49
CA ALA A 34 -13.08 9.58 15.64
C ALA A 34 -13.35 10.84 14.79
N GLY A 35 -14.38 10.79 13.96
CA GLY A 35 -14.81 11.88 13.09
C GLY A 35 -16.32 12.10 13.19
N GLY A 36 -16.73 13.04 14.05
CA GLY A 36 -18.16 13.29 14.29
C GLY A 36 -18.85 12.05 14.87
N ASN A 37 -19.83 11.50 14.13
CA ASN A 37 -20.56 10.28 14.50
C ASN A 37 -20.03 9.00 13.83
N ALA A 38 -18.77 9.02 13.38
CA ALA A 38 -18.17 7.92 12.63
C ALA A 38 -16.70 7.70 13.02
N VAL A 39 -16.15 6.58 12.58
CA VAL A 39 -14.72 6.31 12.59
C VAL A 39 -14.18 6.55 11.18
N ILE A 40 -13.11 7.33 11.08
CA ILE A 40 -12.36 7.56 9.86
C ILE A 40 -11.17 6.61 9.87
N PHE A 41 -11.06 5.80 8.82
CA PHE A 41 -9.98 4.86 8.58
C PHE A 41 -9.10 5.42 7.47
N THR A 42 -7.81 5.57 7.74
CA THR A 42 -6.84 5.99 6.74
C THR A 42 -5.81 4.90 6.57
N ALA A 43 -5.88 4.16 5.46
CA ALA A 43 -4.88 3.20 5.07
C ALA A 43 -3.87 3.83 4.12
N THR A 44 -2.59 3.58 4.37
CA THR A 44 -1.48 4.06 3.55
C THR A 44 -0.62 2.87 3.14
N ALA A 45 -0.10 2.93 1.93
CA ALA A 45 0.95 2.04 1.48
C ALA A 45 1.99 2.84 0.70
N ARG A 46 3.27 2.61 0.96
CA ARG A 46 4.38 3.22 0.22
C ARG A 46 5.37 2.14 -0.21
N ALA A 47 5.88 2.24 -1.43
CA ALA A 47 6.92 1.35 -1.92
C ALA A 47 8.25 1.73 -1.27
N ILE A 48 9.03 0.74 -0.85
CA ILE A 48 10.29 0.94 -0.12
C ILE A 48 11.40 0.06 -0.69
N ASP A 49 12.65 0.41 -0.38
CA ASP A 49 13.78 -0.48 -0.57
C ASP A 49 14.05 -1.35 0.68
N GLY A 50 15.08 -2.20 0.61
CA GLY A 50 15.49 -3.06 1.74
C GLY A 50 16.04 -2.30 2.95
N GLN A 51 16.18 -0.98 2.90
CA GLN A 51 16.57 -0.11 4.00
C GLN A 51 15.41 0.74 4.53
N GLY A 52 14.20 0.55 4.00
CA GLY A 52 13.01 1.30 4.40
C GLY A 52 12.84 2.66 3.72
N VAL A 53 13.73 3.02 2.79
CA VAL A 53 13.70 4.28 2.05
C VAL A 53 12.63 4.21 0.98
N ALA A 54 11.84 5.27 0.83
CA ALA A 54 10.76 5.31 -0.16
C ALA A 54 11.32 5.26 -1.59
N LEU A 55 10.74 4.40 -2.43
CA LEU A 55 10.99 4.42 -3.87
C LEU A 55 10.29 5.63 -4.48
N LEU A 56 10.93 6.23 -5.48
CA LEU A 56 10.46 7.47 -6.12
C LEU A 56 10.01 7.23 -7.56
N THR A 57 9.02 8.00 -8.00
CA THR A 57 8.62 8.11 -9.40
C THR A 57 9.69 8.85 -10.21
N ALA A 58 9.56 8.86 -11.54
CA ALA A 58 10.44 9.65 -12.41
C ALA A 58 10.38 11.17 -12.13
N ALA A 59 9.32 11.66 -11.49
CA ALA A 59 9.18 13.05 -11.06
C ALA A 59 9.87 13.34 -9.72
N GLY A 60 10.39 12.32 -9.02
CA GLY A 60 11.01 12.44 -7.70
C GLY A 60 10.03 12.32 -6.53
N ASP A 61 8.77 12.02 -6.78
CA ASP A 61 7.75 11.85 -5.74
C ASP A 61 7.74 10.42 -5.20
N PRO A 62 7.46 10.19 -3.90
CA PRO A 62 7.31 8.83 -3.38
C PRO A 62 6.20 8.05 -4.08
N ILE A 63 6.48 6.79 -4.42
CA ILE A 63 5.46 5.84 -4.88
C ILE A 63 4.64 5.42 -3.67
N ALA A 64 3.46 6.01 -3.51
CA ALA A 64 2.57 5.76 -2.40
C ALA A 64 1.09 5.85 -2.82
N THR A 65 0.24 5.25 -2.01
CA THR A 65 -1.22 5.32 -2.12
C THR A 65 -1.83 5.56 -0.76
N VAL A 66 -2.98 6.24 -0.75
CA VAL A 66 -3.78 6.50 0.44
C VAL A 66 -5.24 6.23 0.15
N LEU A 67 -5.90 5.57 1.09
CA LEU A 67 -7.32 5.32 1.10
C LEU A 67 -7.89 5.87 2.39
N THR A 68 -8.90 6.74 2.27
CA THR A 68 -9.70 7.19 3.40
C THR A 68 -11.11 6.64 3.28
N HIS A 69 -11.59 5.97 4.33
CA HIS A 69 -12.96 5.46 4.42
C HIS A 69 -13.59 5.88 5.74
N GLN A 70 -14.92 6.03 5.75
CA GLN A 70 -15.66 6.41 6.94
C GLN A 70 -16.80 5.42 7.16
N ASP A 71 -16.87 4.85 8.37
CA ASP A 71 -17.95 3.97 8.79
C ASP A 71 -18.53 4.42 10.14
N ARG A 72 -19.84 4.27 10.32
CA ARG A 72 -20.56 4.66 11.54
C ARG A 72 -20.73 3.53 12.54
N ASP A 73 -20.46 2.29 12.14
CA ASP A 73 -20.59 1.11 12.97
C ASP A 73 -19.24 0.79 13.64
N PRO A 74 -19.05 1.14 14.92
CA PRO A 74 -17.81 0.85 15.62
C PRO A 74 -17.61 -0.65 15.86
N ALA A 75 -18.67 -1.48 15.81
CA ALA A 75 -18.58 -2.91 16.08
C ALA A 75 -17.81 -3.67 14.98
N VAL A 76 -17.72 -3.11 13.78
CA VAL A 76 -17.00 -3.70 12.64
C VAL A 76 -15.67 -3.00 12.34
N ALA A 77 -15.20 -2.12 13.23
CA ALA A 77 -14.03 -1.27 12.96
C ALA A 77 -12.76 -2.07 12.59
N ASP A 78 -12.55 -3.24 13.20
CA ASP A 78 -11.40 -4.10 12.86
C ASP A 78 -11.50 -4.70 11.46
N LEU A 79 -12.71 -5.10 11.04
CA LEU A 79 -12.96 -5.62 9.70
C LEU A 79 -12.79 -4.52 8.65
N ILE A 80 -13.30 -3.31 8.93
CA ILE A 80 -13.12 -2.17 8.03
C ILE A 80 -11.64 -1.79 7.90
N ALA A 81 -10.88 -1.77 8.99
CA ALA A 81 -9.46 -1.49 8.92
C ALA A 81 -8.69 -2.56 8.11
N ARG A 82 -9.06 -3.83 8.26
CA ARG A 82 -8.52 -4.92 7.43
C ARG A 82 -8.85 -4.70 5.96
N ASP A 83 -10.11 -4.39 5.63
CA ASP A 83 -10.53 -4.13 4.26
C ASP A 83 -9.78 -2.93 3.67
N CYS A 84 -9.59 -1.85 4.43
CA CYS A 84 -8.80 -0.70 3.99
C CYS A 84 -7.35 -1.08 3.68
N LEU A 85 -6.72 -1.94 4.50
CA LEU A 85 -5.38 -2.46 4.23
C LEU A 85 -5.34 -3.35 2.99
N LEU A 86 -6.31 -4.26 2.83
CA LEU A 86 -6.41 -5.12 1.65
C LEU A 86 -6.63 -4.29 0.37
N ALA A 87 -7.45 -3.25 0.45
CA ALA A 87 -7.71 -2.36 -0.67
C ALA A 87 -6.45 -1.64 -1.16
N VAL A 88 -5.64 -1.07 -0.25
CA VAL A 88 -4.36 -0.44 -0.67
C VAL A 88 -3.33 -1.44 -1.19
N LEU A 89 -3.54 -2.74 -1.00
CA LEU A 89 -2.78 -3.82 -1.63
C LEU A 89 -3.38 -4.29 -2.97
N GLY A 90 -4.57 -3.81 -3.34
CA GLY A 90 -5.33 -4.26 -4.51
C GLY A 90 -5.97 -5.64 -4.33
N GLU A 91 -6.15 -6.09 -3.09
CA GLU A 91 -6.76 -7.37 -2.77
C GLU A 91 -8.29 -7.27 -2.66
N PRO A 92 -9.03 -8.36 -2.92
CA PRO A 92 -10.46 -8.42 -2.64
C PRO A 92 -10.77 -8.14 -1.17
N VAL A 93 -11.85 -7.42 -0.94
CA VAL A 93 -12.36 -7.02 0.38
C VAL A 93 -13.71 -7.67 0.66
N GLU A 94 -14.07 -7.83 1.92
CA GLU A 94 -15.27 -8.62 2.30
C GLU A 94 -16.47 -7.75 2.69
N ARG A 95 -16.23 -6.65 3.41
CA ARG A 95 -17.26 -5.83 4.04
C ARG A 95 -17.62 -4.63 3.18
N VAL A 96 -16.61 -3.89 2.72
CA VAL A 96 -16.82 -2.71 1.88
C VAL A 96 -16.81 -3.14 0.42
N PRO A 97 -17.92 -3.02 -0.34
CA PRO A 97 -18.01 -3.61 -1.68
C PRO A 97 -17.37 -2.70 -2.74
N TRP A 98 -16.10 -2.34 -2.57
CA TRP A 98 -15.36 -1.59 -3.58
C TRP A 98 -15.21 -2.42 -4.86
N GLY A 99 -15.47 -1.78 -6.00
CA GLY A 99 -15.32 -2.42 -7.30
C GLY A 99 -13.86 -2.69 -7.66
N ALA A 100 -13.64 -3.64 -8.57
CA ALA A 100 -12.29 -4.04 -8.98
C ALA A 100 -11.45 -2.88 -9.55
N ASP A 101 -12.08 -1.95 -10.28
CA ASP A 101 -11.37 -0.77 -10.81
C ASP A 101 -10.93 0.17 -9.70
N PHE A 102 -11.77 0.41 -8.69
CA PHE A 102 -11.38 1.19 -7.52
C PHE A 102 -10.22 0.54 -6.77
N LEU A 103 -10.28 -0.77 -6.54
CA LEU A 103 -9.20 -1.52 -5.89
C LEU A 103 -7.89 -1.44 -6.68
N ARG A 104 -7.96 -1.45 -8.02
CA ARG A 104 -6.80 -1.25 -8.88
C ARG A 104 -6.21 0.16 -8.73
N ASP A 105 -7.06 1.18 -8.69
CA ASP A 105 -6.63 2.58 -8.60
C ASP A 105 -5.92 2.90 -7.28
N VAL A 106 -6.40 2.33 -6.17
CA VAL A 106 -5.80 2.56 -4.84
C VAL A 106 -4.69 1.56 -4.49
N SER A 107 -4.34 0.62 -5.38
CA SER A 107 -3.36 -0.43 -5.12
C SER A 107 -1.91 0.06 -5.24
N ILE A 108 -1.10 -0.21 -4.22
CA ILE A 108 0.35 0.01 -4.26
C ILE A 108 1.03 -0.85 -5.33
N ARG A 109 0.51 -2.04 -5.63
CA ARG A 109 1.04 -2.92 -6.69
C ARG A 109 0.92 -2.26 -8.05
N ASN A 110 -0.25 -1.70 -8.32
CA ASN A 110 -0.50 -0.98 -9.57
C ASN A 110 0.37 0.28 -9.65
N ALA A 111 0.48 1.04 -8.55
CA ALA A 111 1.34 2.21 -8.48
C ALA A 111 2.83 1.86 -8.74
N ILE A 112 3.34 0.77 -8.16
CA ILE A 112 4.70 0.26 -8.43
C ILE A 112 4.81 -0.14 -9.91
N SER A 113 3.88 -0.93 -10.43
CA SER A 113 3.93 -1.42 -11.82
C SER A 113 3.93 -0.30 -12.85
N ILE A 114 3.19 0.78 -12.64
CA ILE A 114 3.14 1.94 -13.55
C ILE A 114 4.44 2.75 -13.49
N ASN A 115 5.09 2.79 -12.31
CA ASN A 115 6.32 3.54 -12.08
C ASN A 115 7.58 2.67 -12.18
N ALA A 116 7.46 1.39 -12.49
CA ALA A 116 8.57 0.49 -12.73
C ALA A 116 9.28 0.92 -14.02
N VAL A 117 10.29 1.77 -13.89
CA VAL A 117 11.20 2.06 -14.99
C VAL A 117 12.08 0.83 -15.17
N PRO A 118 12.14 0.20 -16.36
CA PRO A 118 13.13 -0.85 -16.59
C PRO A 118 14.50 -0.27 -16.32
N ALA A 119 15.28 -0.93 -15.46
CA ALA A 119 16.67 -0.56 -15.21
C ALA A 119 17.32 -0.28 -16.56
N THR A 120 17.78 0.96 -16.76
CA THR A 120 18.43 1.38 -17.99
C THR A 120 19.47 0.34 -18.36
N VAL A 121 19.31 -0.31 -19.51
CA VAL A 121 20.33 -1.18 -20.08
C VAL A 121 21.58 -0.32 -20.18
N ASN A 122 22.59 -0.64 -19.39
CA ASN A 122 23.83 0.08 -19.39
C ASN A 122 24.46 -0.16 -20.77
N ALA A 123 24.63 0.88 -21.59
CA ALA A 123 25.23 0.74 -22.92
C ALA A 123 26.67 0.19 -22.89
N ALA A 124 27.25 0.01 -21.70
CA ALA A 124 28.55 -0.61 -21.46
C ALA A 124 28.57 -2.15 -21.57
N GLU A 125 27.43 -2.83 -21.72
CA GLU A 125 27.38 -4.31 -21.88
C GLU A 125 27.26 -4.79 -23.35
N VAL A 126 27.32 -3.88 -24.34
CA VAL A 126 27.20 -4.20 -25.78
C VAL A 126 28.54 -4.01 -26.53
N LEU A 127 29.67 -4.13 -25.84
CA LEU A 127 31.01 -4.11 -26.46
C LEU A 127 31.74 -5.43 -26.26
#